data_AF-A0A3D5FRP7-F1
#
_entry.id   AF-A0A3D5FRP7-F1
#
_cell.length_a   1.000
_cell.length_b   1.000
_cell.length_c   1.000
_cell.angle_alpha   90.00
_cell.angle_beta   90.00
_cell.angle_gamma   90.00
#
_symmetry.space_group_name_H-M   'P 1'
#
loop_
_entity.id
_entity.type
_entity.pdbx_description
1 polymer ?
#
loop_
_entity_poly.entity_id
_entity_poly.type
_entity_poly.pdbx_seq_one_letter_code
_entity_poly.pdbx_strand_id
1 'polypeptide(L)'
;IIRAFQPDLVLSHWKNDFLHPDHVETMEAVIWASRYCFRPGLDGADPVPSPQVVFYETTLGTAPVARYIPSVFVDISQTIDRKRAALEKFEAQPGLAERYRWLARYRALEAQSTAWMKGCEYAEGFVRFGTEAAGFDGPEGFGP
;
A
#
# COMPACT_ATOMS: atom_id res chain seq x y z
N ILE A 1 -9.02 12.45 9.94
CA ILE A 1 -9.43 11.28 9.11
C ILE A 1 -9.18 9.97 9.85
N ILE A 2 -7.92 9.58 10.13
CA ILE A 2 -7.62 8.28 10.79
C ILE A 2 -8.40 8.10 12.11
N ARG A 3 -8.48 9.11 12.98
CA ARG A 3 -9.28 9.02 14.23
C ARG A 3 -10.78 8.85 14.01
N ALA A 4 -11.33 9.44 12.95
CA ALA A 4 -12.76 9.38 12.66
C ALA A 4 -13.14 8.07 11.96
N PHE A 5 -12.26 7.53 11.12
CA PHE A 5 -12.50 6.31 10.35
C PHE A 5 -12.00 5.04 11.03
N GLN A 6 -10.99 5.15 11.89
CA GLN A 6 -10.33 4.04 12.59
C GLN A 6 -9.98 2.86 11.67
N PRO A 7 -9.18 3.07 10.60
CA PRO A 7 -8.81 1.98 9.70
C PRO A 7 -7.94 0.94 10.43
N ASP A 8 -8.10 -0.34 10.07
CA ASP A 8 -7.15 -1.40 10.46
C ASP A 8 -5.86 -1.33 9.63
N LEU A 9 -5.98 -0.93 8.36
CA LEU A 9 -4.92 -0.87 7.37
C LEU A 9 -5.00 0.41 6.55
N VAL A 10 -3.86 1.05 6.34
CA VAL A 10 -3.68 2.19 5.44
C VAL A 10 -2.69 1.82 4.34
N LEU A 11 -3.09 2.07 3.09
CA LEU A 11 -2.22 1.92 1.93
C LEU A 11 -1.71 3.31 1.49
N SER A 12 -0.40 3.44 1.25
CA SER A 12 0.21 4.70 0.78
C SER A 12 1.34 4.46 -0.22
N HIS A 13 1.88 5.53 -0.80
CA HIS A 13 2.98 5.45 -1.74
C HIS A 13 4.27 4.95 -1.07
N TRP A 14 5.19 4.42 -1.89
CA TRP A 14 6.53 4.07 -1.43
C TRP A 14 7.34 5.30 -1.00
N LYS A 15 8.02 5.16 0.14
CA LYS A 15 8.75 6.26 0.78
C LYS A 15 9.92 6.84 -0.02
N ASN A 16 10.47 6.10 -0.98
CA ASN A 16 11.62 6.52 -1.79
C ASN A 16 11.25 6.71 -3.27
N ASP A 17 10.00 7.05 -3.61
CA ASP A 17 9.61 7.39 -4.98
C ASP A 17 10.07 8.79 -5.39
N PHE A 18 11.39 9.02 -5.42
CA PHE A 18 11.98 10.34 -5.69
C PHE A 18 11.69 10.88 -7.11
N LEU A 19 11.15 10.06 -8.01
CA LEU A 19 10.68 10.51 -9.32
C LEU A 19 9.32 11.22 -9.24
N HIS A 20 8.59 11.04 -8.15
CA HIS A 20 7.30 11.67 -7.87
C HIS A 20 7.33 12.21 -6.44
N PRO A 21 7.90 13.41 -6.21
CA PRO A 21 8.06 13.95 -4.86
C PRO A 21 6.74 14.07 -4.09
N ASP A 22 5.63 14.32 -4.77
CA ASP A 22 4.29 14.35 -4.21
C ASP A 22 3.84 12.99 -3.62
N HIS A 23 4.31 11.88 -4.18
CA HIS A 23 4.13 10.55 -3.59
C HIS A 23 4.82 10.46 -2.23
N VAL A 24 6.03 11.00 -2.12
CA VAL A 24 6.81 11.01 -0.88
C VAL A 24 6.13 11.89 0.16
N GLU A 25 5.72 13.11 -0.19
CA GLU A 25 4.98 14.01 0.72
C GLU A 25 3.68 13.37 1.23
N THR A 26 2.94 12.70 0.35
CA THR A 26 1.72 11.96 0.72
C THR A 26 2.03 10.82 1.69
N MET A 27 3.11 10.07 1.43
CA MET A 27 3.58 9.01 2.31
C MET A 27 3.96 9.55 3.69
N GLU A 28 4.70 10.67 3.75
CA GLU A 28 5.09 11.29 5.00
C GLU A 28 3.86 11.72 5.81
N ALA A 29 2.90 12.40 5.19
CA ALA A 29 1.66 12.79 5.84
C ALA A 29 0.90 11.59 6.43
N VAL A 30 0.86 10.45 5.71
CA VAL A 30 0.26 9.20 6.21
C VAL A 30 1.04 8.63 7.40
N ILE A 31 2.37 8.63 7.36
CA ILE A 31 3.19 8.15 8.48
C ILE A 31 2.97 9.03 9.71
N TRP A 32 3.02 10.35 9.57
CA TRP A 32 2.71 11.27 10.66
C TRP A 32 1.32 11.03 11.23
N ALA A 33 0.28 10.99 10.38
CA ALA A 33 -1.08 10.77 10.85
C ALA A 33 -1.25 9.41 11.55
N SER A 34 -0.68 8.34 10.99
CA SER A 34 -0.81 6.98 11.55
C SER A 34 -0.01 6.81 12.84
N ARG A 35 1.17 7.43 12.97
CA ARG A 35 2.04 7.30 14.15
C ARG A 35 1.68 8.24 15.30
N TYR A 36 0.79 9.20 15.06
CA TYR A 36 0.34 10.13 16.12
C TYR A 36 -1.15 10.00 16.47
N CYS A 37 -1.94 9.18 15.74
CA CYS A 37 -3.37 9.03 16.02
C CYS A 37 -3.68 8.51 17.43
N PHE A 38 -2.78 7.73 18.04
CA PHE A 38 -2.92 7.19 19.39
C PHE A 38 -2.43 8.13 20.52
N ARG A 39 -1.91 9.32 20.19
CA ARG A 39 -1.38 10.25 21.22
C ARG A 39 -2.50 11.10 21.85
N PRO A 40 -2.60 11.19 23.18
CA PRO A 40 -3.52 12.13 23.82
C PRO A 40 -3.10 13.59 23.56
N GLY A 41 -4.01 14.54 23.80
CA GLY A 41 -3.70 15.98 23.72
C GLY A 41 -3.72 16.59 22.31
N LEU A 42 -4.15 15.83 21.30
CA LEU A 42 -4.51 16.40 19.99
C LEU A 42 -6.00 16.74 19.99
N ASP A 43 -6.33 18.00 19.72
CA ASP A 43 -7.69 18.53 19.76
C ASP A 43 -8.65 17.78 18.81
N GLY A 44 -9.88 17.56 19.26
CA GLY A 44 -11.01 17.21 18.39
C GLY A 44 -11.25 15.71 18.11
N ALA A 45 -10.54 14.79 18.76
CA ALA A 45 -10.92 13.36 18.78
C ALA A 45 -10.14 12.56 19.84
N ASP A 46 -10.73 11.48 20.35
CA ASP A 46 -10.05 10.57 21.27
C ASP A 46 -8.89 9.83 20.59
N PRO A 47 -7.86 9.41 21.35
CA PRO A 47 -6.82 8.51 20.86
C PRO A 47 -7.40 7.21 20.30
N VAL A 48 -6.83 6.72 19.20
CA VAL A 48 -7.24 5.47 18.56
C VAL A 48 -6.02 4.59 18.27
N PRO A 49 -6.18 3.26 18.17
CA PRO A 49 -5.10 2.37 17.75
C PRO A 49 -4.45 2.81 16.44
N SER A 50 -3.16 2.55 16.31
CA SER A 50 -2.42 2.87 15.09
C SER A 50 -2.67 1.81 14.02
N PRO A 51 -3.06 2.19 12.79
CA PRO A 51 -3.29 1.22 11.72
C PRO A 51 -2.00 0.52 11.30
N GLN A 52 -2.12 -0.64 10.65
CA GLN A 52 -1.07 -1.16 9.79
C GLN A 52 -0.85 -0.19 8.62
N VAL A 53 0.40 -0.08 8.15
CA VAL A 53 0.75 0.75 6.99
C VAL A 53 1.53 -0.09 6.00
N VAL A 54 0.96 -0.19 4.81
CA VAL A 54 1.56 -0.92 3.70
C VAL A 54 1.75 0.02 2.52
N PHE A 55 2.91 -0.05 1.89
CA PHE A 55 3.24 0.76 0.74
C PHE A 55 2.95 0.02 -0.55
N TYR A 56 2.22 0.67 -1.46
CA TYR A 56 2.07 0.19 -2.82
C TYR A 56 3.20 0.69 -3.71
N GLU A 57 3.31 0.03 -4.85
CA GLU A 57 4.38 0.21 -5.81
C GLU A 57 4.42 1.60 -6.44
N THR A 58 5.63 2.03 -6.81
CA THR A 58 5.87 3.23 -7.61
C THR A 58 5.34 3.08 -9.03
N THR A 59 5.42 4.15 -9.83
CA THR A 59 5.04 4.09 -11.25
C THR A 59 5.75 2.94 -12.00
N LEU A 60 5.04 2.27 -12.93
CA LEU A 60 5.59 1.17 -13.72
C LEU A 60 6.99 1.51 -14.27
N GLY A 61 7.95 0.62 -14.02
CA GLY A 61 9.33 0.74 -14.52
C GLY A 61 10.27 1.53 -13.60
N THR A 62 9.77 2.16 -12.53
CA THR A 62 10.61 2.94 -11.61
C THR A 62 11.01 2.18 -10.34
N ALA A 63 10.42 1.01 -10.08
CA ALA A 63 10.69 0.22 -8.88
C ALA A 63 12.20 -0.03 -8.62
N PRO A 64 13.04 -0.41 -9.62
CA PRO A 64 14.46 -0.63 -9.38
C PRO A 64 15.20 0.63 -8.94
N VAL A 65 14.90 1.79 -9.55
CA VAL A 65 15.58 3.05 -9.21
C VAL A 65 15.12 3.57 -7.85
N ALA A 66 13.84 3.41 -7.51
CA ALA A 66 13.27 3.73 -6.20
C ALA A 66 13.63 2.71 -5.11
N ARG A 67 14.37 1.65 -5.46
CA ARG A 67 14.71 0.52 -4.56
C ARG A 67 13.48 -0.10 -3.91
N TYR A 68 12.39 -0.18 -4.66
CA TYR A 68 11.15 -0.81 -4.24
C TYR A 68 11.26 -2.33 -4.43
N ILE A 69 11.23 -3.06 -3.32
CA ILE A 69 11.33 -4.52 -3.28
C ILE A 69 10.12 -5.04 -2.53
N PRO A 70 9.08 -5.56 -3.21
CA PRO A 70 7.89 -6.08 -2.54
C PRO A 70 8.23 -7.18 -1.54
N SER A 71 7.59 -7.14 -0.37
CA SER A 71 7.66 -8.18 0.65
C SER A 71 6.32 -8.87 0.89
N VAL A 72 5.24 -8.36 0.30
CA VAL A 72 3.90 -8.93 0.34
C VAL A 72 3.34 -8.92 -1.07
N PHE A 73 2.82 -10.07 -1.52
CA PHE A 73 2.11 -10.19 -2.79
C PHE A 73 0.65 -10.54 -2.53
N VAL A 74 -0.26 -9.89 -3.26
CA VAL A 74 -1.69 -10.17 -3.23
C VAL A 74 -2.12 -10.66 -4.60
N ASP A 75 -2.74 -11.84 -4.66
CA ASP A 75 -3.32 -12.37 -5.90
C ASP A 75 -4.56 -11.55 -6.26
N ILE A 76 -4.51 -10.87 -7.40
CA ILE A 76 -5.60 -10.07 -7.92
C ILE A 76 -6.19 -10.68 -9.21
N SER A 77 -5.87 -11.92 -9.56
CA SER A 77 -6.37 -12.59 -10.76
C SER A 77 -7.89 -12.52 -10.89
N GLN A 78 -8.62 -12.71 -9.80
CA GLN A 78 -10.10 -12.67 -9.80
C GLN A 78 -10.67 -11.24 -9.91
N THR A 79 -9.85 -10.21 -9.73
CA THR A 79 -10.31 -8.80 -9.66
C THR A 79 -9.60 -7.87 -10.65
N ILE A 80 -8.73 -8.40 -11.51
CA ILE A 80 -7.95 -7.63 -12.48
C ILE A 80 -8.84 -6.81 -13.42
N ASP A 81 -10.00 -7.33 -13.81
CA ASP A 81 -10.89 -6.60 -14.72
C ASP A 81 -11.62 -5.45 -14.03
N ARG A 82 -11.89 -5.57 -12.72
CA ARG A 82 -12.39 -4.45 -11.90
C ARG A 82 -11.32 -3.36 -11.77
N LYS A 83 -10.05 -3.73 -11.57
CA LYS A 83 -8.92 -2.79 -11.57
C LYS A 83 -8.79 -2.10 -12.94
N ARG A 84 -8.86 -2.85 -14.04
CA ARG A 84 -8.83 -2.30 -15.41
C ARG A 84 -9.94 -1.27 -15.61
N ALA A 85 -11.19 -1.64 -15.30
CA ALA A 85 -12.34 -0.77 -15.49
C ALA A 85 -12.22 0.54 -14.68
N ALA A 86 -11.65 0.48 -13.47
CA ALA A 86 -11.36 1.67 -12.67
C ALA A 86 -10.27 2.55 -13.31
N LEU A 87 -9.18 1.95 -13.80
CA LEU A 87 -8.08 2.67 -14.44
C LEU A 87 -8.47 3.30 -15.78
N GLU A 88 -9.41 2.70 -16.51
CA GLU A 88 -9.96 3.25 -17.76
C GLU A 88 -10.77 4.53 -17.55
N LYS A 89 -11.15 4.88 -16.30
CA LYS A 89 -11.82 6.16 -15.99
C LYS A 89 -10.87 7.35 -15.93
N PHE A 90 -9.56 7.15 -15.92
CA PHE A 90 -8.58 8.23 -15.92
C PHE A 90 -8.31 8.73 -17.35
N GLU A 91 -9.23 9.48 -17.91
CA GLU A 91 -9.18 9.99 -19.30
C GLU A 91 -7.90 10.77 -19.63
N ALA A 92 -7.32 11.46 -18.64
CA ALA A 92 -6.07 12.19 -18.77
C ALA A 92 -4.81 11.29 -18.88
N GLN A 93 -4.94 9.98 -18.67
CA GLN A 93 -3.83 9.03 -18.65
C GLN A 93 -4.09 7.86 -19.61
N PRO A 94 -3.99 8.08 -20.93
CA PRO A 94 -4.22 7.02 -21.91
C PRO A 94 -3.26 5.84 -21.70
N GLY A 95 -3.77 4.63 -21.89
CA GLY A 95 -3.00 3.39 -21.74
C GLY A 95 -2.59 3.05 -20.30
N LEU A 96 -3.09 3.77 -19.29
CA LEU A 96 -2.80 3.48 -17.87
C LEU A 96 -3.20 2.05 -17.49
N ALA A 97 -4.41 1.64 -17.87
CA ALA A 97 -4.95 0.33 -17.53
C ALA A 97 -4.09 -0.82 -18.08
N GLU A 98 -3.58 -0.68 -19.31
CA GLU A 98 -2.74 -1.69 -19.94
C GLU A 98 -1.34 -1.75 -19.31
N ARG A 99 -0.72 -0.58 -19.05
CA ARG A 99 0.56 -0.50 -18.34
C ARG A 99 0.50 -1.20 -16.97
N TYR A 100 -0.55 -0.95 -16.20
CA TYR A 100 -0.71 -1.58 -14.89
C TYR A 100 -1.14 -3.05 -14.98
N ARG A 101 -1.71 -3.50 -16.11
CA ARG A 101 -1.92 -4.93 -16.39
C ARG A 101 -0.59 -5.65 -16.64
N TRP A 102 0.35 -5.04 -17.37
CA TRP A 102 1.71 -5.57 -17.51
C TRP A 102 2.42 -5.66 -16.17
N LEU A 103 2.31 -4.62 -15.36
CA LEU A 103 2.89 -4.62 -14.01
C LEU A 103 2.35 -5.78 -13.18
N ALA A 104 1.03 -5.96 -13.17
CA ALA A 104 0.41 -7.02 -12.38
C ALA A 104 0.84 -8.44 -12.83
N ARG A 105 1.04 -8.65 -14.14
CA ARG A 105 1.60 -9.91 -14.66
C ARG A 105 3.04 -10.13 -14.21
N TYR A 106 3.85 -9.07 -14.23
CA TYR A 106 5.24 -9.15 -13.78
C TYR A 106 5.32 -9.48 -12.28
N ARG A 107 4.50 -8.81 -11.44
CA ARG A 107 4.42 -9.12 -10.01
C ARG A 107 3.91 -10.54 -9.76
N ALA A 108 3.02 -11.07 -10.60
CA ALA A 108 2.60 -12.48 -10.50
C ALA A 108 3.75 -13.45 -10.75
N LEU A 109 4.63 -13.16 -11.73
CA LEU A 109 5.83 -13.96 -11.98
C LEU A 109 6.78 -13.95 -10.78
N GLU A 110 7.02 -12.78 -10.19
CA GLU A 110 7.84 -12.67 -8.98
C GLU A 110 7.18 -13.39 -7.79
N ALA A 111 5.88 -13.24 -7.60
CA ALA A 111 5.12 -13.90 -6.53
C ALA A 111 5.16 -15.43 -6.65
N GLN A 112 5.01 -15.96 -7.86
CA GLN A 112 5.18 -17.39 -8.13
C GLN A 112 6.60 -17.87 -7.78
N SER A 113 7.61 -17.08 -8.14
CA SER A 113 9.02 -17.44 -7.95
C SER A 113 9.51 -17.31 -6.51
N THR A 114 9.03 -16.31 -5.78
CA THR A 114 9.58 -15.91 -4.47
C THR A 114 8.66 -16.24 -3.29
N ALA A 115 7.36 -16.37 -3.54
CA ALA A 115 6.34 -16.61 -2.52
C ALA A 115 5.48 -17.86 -2.79
N TRP A 116 5.86 -18.69 -3.76
CA TRP A 116 5.20 -19.95 -4.08
C TRP A 116 3.71 -19.83 -4.44
N MET A 117 3.31 -18.67 -4.99
CA MET A 117 1.92 -18.37 -5.38
C MET A 117 1.55 -19.02 -6.73
N LYS A 118 1.68 -20.34 -6.83
CA LYS A 118 1.43 -21.12 -8.05
C LYS A 118 0.02 -20.86 -8.60
N GLY A 119 -0.06 -20.56 -9.89
CA GLY A 119 -1.34 -20.29 -10.57
C GLY A 119 -1.81 -18.84 -10.48
N CYS A 120 -1.13 -17.97 -9.74
CA CYS A 120 -1.39 -16.54 -9.76
C CYS A 120 -1.05 -15.96 -11.13
N GLU A 121 -2.01 -15.33 -11.81
CA GLU A 121 -1.82 -14.73 -13.14
C GLU A 121 -1.58 -13.22 -13.07
N TYR A 122 -2.09 -12.58 -12.02
CA TYR A 122 -1.95 -11.15 -11.75
C TYR A 122 -1.76 -10.93 -10.26
N ALA A 123 -0.74 -10.19 -9.86
CA ALA A 123 -0.50 -9.83 -8.47
C ALA A 123 -0.24 -8.34 -8.30
N GLU A 124 -0.48 -7.84 -7.10
CA GLU A 124 0.06 -6.56 -6.63
C GLU A 124 1.13 -6.82 -5.58
N GLY A 125 2.25 -6.13 -5.72
CA GLY A 125 3.35 -6.18 -4.76
C GLY A 125 3.28 -4.99 -3.82
N PHE A 126 3.52 -5.24 -2.54
CA PHE A 126 3.48 -4.26 -1.46
C PHE A 126 4.69 -4.39 -0.53
N VAL A 127 5.00 -3.33 0.21
CA VAL A 127 6.03 -3.33 1.26
C VAL A 127 5.43 -2.91 2.59
N ARG A 128 5.57 -3.75 3.62
CA ARG A 128 5.18 -3.36 4.99
C ARG A 128 6.05 -2.21 5.50
N PHE A 129 5.46 -1.26 6.21
CA PHE A 129 6.21 -0.15 6.80
C PHE A 129 7.26 -0.62 7.81
N GLY A 130 6.94 -1.66 8.59
CA GLY A 130 7.83 -2.21 9.60
C GLY A 130 7.28 -3.49 10.22
N THR A 131 7.58 -3.70 11.51
CA THR A 131 7.01 -4.82 12.27
C THR A 131 5.56 -4.50 12.60
N GLU A 132 4.65 -5.35 12.14
CA GLU A 132 3.22 -5.20 12.33
C GLU A 132 2.67 -6.46 12.98
N ALA A 133 1.74 -6.29 13.93
CA ALA A 133 1.06 -7.41 14.54
C ALA A 133 0.11 -8.04 13.51
N ALA A 134 0.32 -9.30 13.15
CA ALA A 134 -0.65 -10.04 12.36
C ALA A 134 -1.84 -10.43 13.25
N GLY A 135 -3.04 -9.91 12.95
CA GLY A 135 -4.28 -10.30 13.63
C GLY A 135 -4.38 -9.88 15.10
N PHE A 136 -3.87 -8.71 15.46
CA PHE A 136 -4.08 -8.16 16.80
C PHE A 136 -5.28 -7.22 16.81
N ASP A 137 -6.37 -7.69 17.42
CA ASP A 137 -7.61 -6.93 17.63
C ASP A 137 -7.72 -6.42 19.08
N GLY A 138 -6.60 -6.42 19.81
CA GLY A 138 -6.56 -6.03 21.22
C GLY A 138 -6.61 -4.51 21.41
N PRO A 139 -7.16 -4.03 22.53
CA PRO A 139 -7.37 -2.59 22.75
C PRO A 139 -6.07 -1.80 22.97
N GLU A 140 -4.96 -2.47 23.31
CA GLU A 140 -3.75 -1.82 23.82
C GLU A 140 -2.48 -2.39 23.16
N GLY A 141 -1.81 -1.55 22.36
CA GLY A 141 -0.52 -1.86 21.72
C GLY A 141 0.71 -1.34 22.46
N PHE A 142 0.52 -0.81 23.67
CA PHE A 142 1.57 -0.29 24.55
C PHE A 142 1.11 -0.48 26.00
N GLY A 143 1.99 -0.96 26.87
CA GLY A 143 1.73 -1.01 28.30
C GLY A 143 3.02 -1.03 29.10
N PRO A 144 2.97 -1.04 30.44
CA PRO A 144 2.02 -0.28 31.27
C PRO A 144 2.15 1.25 31.12
#